data_AF-X1UAB1-F1
#
_entry.id   AF-X1UAB1-F1
#
_cell.length_a   1.000
_cell.length_b   1.000
_cell.length_c   1.000
_cell.angle_alpha   90.00
_cell.angle_beta   90.00
_cell.angle_gamma   90.00
#
_symmetry.space_group_name_H-M   'P 1'
#
loop_
_entity.id
_entity.type
_entity.pdbx_description
1 polymer ?
#
loop_
_entity_poly.entity_id
_entity_poly.type
_entity_poly.pdbx_seq_one_letter_code
_entity_poly.pdbx_strand_id
1 'polypeptide(L)'
;MDSQMIDQLQSLLYQVTGIDFRQYKRDFLERRTLKRIEELHLKRNSHYLKFIKNNPGEVTNFLKNLTVDHTYFFRDPNKFKALNDLIIPDLL
;
A
#
# COMPACT_ATOMS: atom_id res chain seq x y z
N MET A 1 13.67 9.25 -9.06
CA MET A 1 12.48 10.02 -8.63
C MET A 1 12.92 10.84 -7.41
N ASP A 2 12.48 12.08 -7.25
CA ASP A 2 12.98 12.92 -6.13
C ASP A 2 12.49 12.39 -4.79
N SER A 3 13.40 12.29 -3.82
CA SER A 3 13.10 11.86 -2.46
C SER A 3 11.94 12.69 -1.88
N GLN A 4 11.99 14.01 -2.03
CA GLN A 4 10.95 14.93 -1.54
C GLN A 4 9.55 14.66 -2.13
N MET A 5 9.46 14.17 -3.37
CA MET A 5 8.19 13.83 -4.01
C MET A 5 7.52 12.62 -3.34
N ILE A 6 8.32 11.62 -2.94
CA ILE A 6 7.82 10.43 -2.24
C ILE A 6 7.33 10.78 -0.85
N ASP A 7 8.02 11.66 -0.12
CA ASP A 7 7.59 12.09 1.21
C ASP A 7 6.25 12.85 1.14
N GLN A 8 6.06 13.68 0.09
CA GLN A 8 4.78 14.33 -0.19
C GLN A 8 3.67 13.34 -0.53
N LEU A 9 3.98 12.32 -1.33
CA LEU A 9 3.02 11.27 -1.67
C LEU A 9 2.60 10.47 -0.42
N GLN A 10 3.55 10.07 0.42
CA GLN A 10 3.27 9.36 1.67
C GLN A 10 2.38 10.20 2.60
N SER A 11 2.68 11.50 2.71
CA SER A 11 1.87 12.43 3.51
C SER A 11 0.43 12.54 3.00
N LEU A 12 0.26 12.62 1.67
CA LEU A 12 -1.06 12.66 1.03
C LEU A 12 -1.83 11.35 1.24
N LEU A 13 -1.17 10.20 1.08
CA LEU A 13 -1.79 8.90 1.31
C LEU A 13 -2.19 8.70 2.78
N TYR A 14 -1.35 9.13 3.72
CA TYR A 14 -1.68 9.08 5.15
C TYR A 14 -2.91 9.94 5.47
N GLN A 15 -2.99 11.15 4.91
CA GLN A 15 -4.15 12.04 5.12
C GLN A 15 -5.46 11.43 4.61
N VAL A 16 -5.43 10.68 3.51
CA VAL A 16 -6.64 10.11 2.89
C VAL A 16 -7.02 8.75 3.50
N THR A 17 -6.03 7.96 3.92
CA THR A 17 -6.23 6.54 4.25
C THR A 17 -5.98 6.18 5.71
N GLY A 18 -5.25 7.03 6.44
CA GLY A 18 -4.74 6.74 7.78
C GLY A 18 -3.59 5.72 7.83
N ILE A 19 -3.17 5.16 6.69
CA ILE A 19 -2.11 4.14 6.64
C ILE A 19 -0.75 4.82 6.59
N ASP A 20 0.12 4.51 7.54
CA ASP A 20 1.48 5.03 7.58
C ASP A 20 2.41 4.26 6.63
N PHE A 21 2.64 4.84 5.46
CA PHE A 21 3.51 4.24 4.44
C PHE A 21 5.02 4.46 4.70
N ARG A 22 5.42 5.20 5.73
CA ARG A 22 6.85 5.42 6.06
C ARG A 22 7.56 4.15 6.50
N GLN A 23 6.79 3.17 7.00
CA GLN A 23 7.33 1.86 7.38
C GLN A 23 7.52 0.89 6.19
N TYR A 24 6.97 1.23 5.02
CA TYR A 24 7.19 0.44 3.81
C TYR A 24 8.54 0.78 3.19
N LYS A 25 9.17 -0.23 2.54
CA LYS A 25 10.41 -0.01 1.78
C LYS A 25 10.17 1.09 0.74
N ARG A 26 10.93 2.18 0.81
CA ARG A 26 10.80 3.35 -0.09
C ARG A 26 10.80 2.94 -1.57
N ASP A 27 11.71 2.04 -1.94
CA ASP A 27 11.83 1.48 -3.29
C ASP A 27 10.53 0.85 -3.79
N PHE A 28 9.72 0.27 -2.91
CA PHE A 28 8.42 -0.31 -3.28
C PHE A 28 7.45 0.78 -3.72
N LEU A 29 7.35 1.88 -2.96
CA LEU A 29 6.50 3.02 -3.30
C LEU A 29 6.98 3.71 -4.57
N GLU A 30 8.28 3.88 -4.74
CA GLU A 30 8.88 4.48 -5.95
C GLU A 30 8.53 3.69 -7.20
N ARG A 31 8.79 2.37 -7.20
CA ARG A 31 8.46 1.51 -8.36
C ARG A 31 6.97 1.52 -8.68
N ARG A 32 6.11 1.49 -7.66
CA ARG A 32 4.65 1.51 -7.86
C ARG A 32 4.19 2.85 -8.41
N THR A 33 4.78 3.95 -7.94
CA THR A 33 4.48 5.30 -8.45
C THR A 33 4.91 5.48 -9.89
N LEU A 34 6.12 5.03 -10.24
CA LEU A 34 6.61 5.06 -11.62
C LEU A 34 5.71 4.26 -12.56
N LYS A 35 5.29 3.06 -12.15
CA LYS A 35 4.34 2.25 -12.93
C LYS A 35 3.03 2.99 -13.19
N ARG A 36 2.47 3.70 -12.19
CA ARG A 36 1.25 4.51 -12.38
C ARG A 36 1.47 5.69 -13.31
N ILE A 37 2.63 6.36 -13.23
CA ILE A 37 3.01 7.46 -14.12
C ILE A 37 3.03 6.98 -15.59
N GLU A 38 3.60 5.79 -15.83
CA GLU A 38 3.62 5.15 -17.15
C GLU A 38 2.21 4.78 -17.63
N GLU A 39 1.40 4.13 -16.78
CA GLU A 39 0.01 3.73 -17.08
C GLU A 39 -0.91 4.94 -17.37
N LEU A 40 -0.62 6.10 -16.76
CA LEU A 40 -1.37 7.35 -16.96
C LEU A 40 -0.75 8.25 -18.04
N HIS A 41 0.31 7.79 -18.72
CA HIS A 41 1.04 8.52 -19.76
C HIS A 41 1.47 9.95 -19.33
N LEU A 42 1.85 10.12 -18.06
CA LEU A 42 2.24 11.42 -17.52
C LEU A 42 3.69 11.75 -17.92
N LYS A 43 3.86 12.90 -18.58
CA LYS A 43 5.18 13.35 -19.09
C LYS A 43 6.20 13.72 -18.00
N ARG A 44 5.76 13.97 -16.77
CA ARG A 44 6.60 14.40 -15.65
C ARG A 44 6.13 13.79 -14.34
N ASN A 45 7.06 13.34 -13.52
CA ASN A 45 6.76 12.77 -12.20
C ASN A 45 5.98 13.75 -11.33
N SER A 46 6.31 15.04 -11.36
CA SER A 46 5.60 16.09 -10.61
C SER A 46 4.13 16.26 -10.99
N HIS A 47 3.71 15.81 -12.18
CA HIS A 47 2.30 15.82 -12.57
C HIS A 47 1.49 14.78 -11.79
N TYR A 48 2.12 13.70 -11.33
CA TYR A 48 1.43 12.65 -10.59
C TYR A 48 0.91 13.15 -9.25
N LEU A 49 1.68 13.93 -8.49
CA LEU A 49 1.22 14.51 -7.22
C LEU A 49 -0.01 15.40 -7.39
N LYS A 50 -0.06 16.19 -8.47
CA LYS A 50 -1.24 17.01 -8.79
C LYS A 50 -2.42 16.12 -9.22
N PHE A 51 -2.14 15.09 -10.02
CA PHE A 51 -3.15 14.18 -10.51
C PHE A 51 -3.83 13.40 -9.37
N ILE A 52 -3.06 12.76 -8.49
CA ILE A 52 -3.62 11.98 -7.38
C ILE A 52 -4.37 12.85 -6.38
N LYS A 53 -3.93 14.10 -6.17
CA LYS A 53 -4.63 15.07 -5.29
C LYS A 53 -5.99 15.49 -5.84
N ASN A 54 -6.11 15.65 -7.16
CA ASN A 54 -7.34 16.10 -7.82
C ASN A 54 -8.28 14.94 -8.20
N ASN A 55 -7.84 13.69 -8.09
CA ASN A 55 -8.60 12.51 -8.46
C ASN A 55 -8.69 11.54 -7.27
N PRO A 56 -9.73 11.63 -6.42
CA PRO A 56 -9.90 10.72 -5.28
C PRO A 56 -9.92 9.23 -5.67
N GLY A 57 -10.44 8.92 -6.87
CA GLY A 57 -10.42 7.56 -7.42
C GLY A 57 -8.99 7.03 -7.66
N GLU A 58 -8.03 7.92 -7.97
CA GLU A 58 -6.63 7.51 -8.15
C GLU A 58 -5.99 7.05 -6.85
N VAL A 59 -6.34 7.66 -5.71
CA VAL A 59 -5.85 7.21 -4.40
C VAL A 59 -6.28 5.76 -4.17
N THR A 60 -7.55 5.45 -4.46
CA THR A 60 -8.08 4.08 -4.33
C THR A 60 -7.35 3.11 -5.27
N ASN A 61 -7.13 3.50 -6.53
CA ASN A 61 -6.40 2.70 -7.51
C ASN A 61 -4.93 2.47 -7.10
N PHE A 62 -4.28 3.49 -6.53
CA PHE A 62 -2.92 3.39 -6.02
C PHE A 62 -2.85 2.39 -4.86
N LEU A 63 -3.77 2.47 -3.91
CA LEU A 63 -3.84 1.54 -2.77
C LEU A 63 -4.10 0.11 -3.20
N LYS A 64 -5.06 -0.12 -4.09
CA LYS A 64 -5.33 -1.45 -4.64
C LYS A 64 -4.12 -2.05 -5.35
N ASN A 65 -3.27 -1.21 -5.94
CA ASN A 65 -2.00 -1.65 -6.51
C ASN A 65 -0.92 -1.87 -5.44
N LEU A 66 -1.01 -1.23 -4.27
CA LEU A 66 -0.06 -1.44 -3.17
C LEU A 66 -0.36 -2.70 -2.37
N THR A 67 -1.64 -3.03 -2.15
CA THR A 67 -2.05 -4.19 -1.36
C THR A 67 -2.16 -5.43 -2.23
N VAL A 68 -1.73 -6.58 -1.70
CA VAL A 68 -2.01 -7.88 -2.31
C VAL A 68 -3.19 -8.47 -1.57
N ASP A 69 -4.39 -8.32 -2.14
CA ASP A 69 -5.65 -8.78 -1.54
C ASP A 69 -5.87 -10.29 -1.73
N HIS A 70 -4.81 -11.11 -1.61
CA HIS A 70 -4.93 -12.56 -1.68
C HIS A 70 -5.13 -13.12 -0.27
N THR A 71 -6.36 -13.49 0.09
CA THR A 71 -6.70 -14.18 1.33
C THR A 71 -7.56 -15.41 1.04
N TYR A 72 -7.44 -16.46 1.84
CA TYR A 72 -8.25 -17.66 1.77
C TYR A 72 -8.40 -18.30 3.16
N PHE A 73 -9.48 -19.05 3.36
CA PHE A 73 -9.73 -19.73 4.63
C PHE A 73 -8.58 -20.68 4.97
N PHE A 74 -8.17 -20.68 6.24
CA PHE A 74 -7.06 -21.50 6.74
C PHE A 74 -5.76 -21.30 5.95
N ARG A 75 -5.40 -20.04 5.65
CA ARG A 75 -4.22 -19.67 4.83
C ARG A 75 -2.93 -20.41 5.20
N ASP A 76 -2.77 -20.66 6.49
CA ASP A 76 -1.63 -21.37 7.06
C ASP A 76 -2.14 -22.42 8.06
N PRO A 77 -2.48 -23.65 7.60
CA PRO A 77 -3.12 -24.67 8.43
C PRO A 77 -2.34 -25.01 9.70
N ASN A 78 -1.00 -24.95 9.64
CA ASN A 78 -0.14 -25.21 10.78
C ASN A 78 -0.31 -24.18 11.89
N LYS A 79 -0.56 -22.90 11.55
CA LYS A 79 -0.88 -21.86 12.56
C LYS A 79 -2.22 -22.10 13.23
N PHE A 80 -3.22 -22.60 12.50
CA PHE A 80 -4.52 -22.95 13.10
C PHE A 80 -4.40 -24.17 14.01
N LYS A 81 -3.55 -25.14 13.67
CA LYS A 81 -3.23 -26.27 14.56
C LYS A 81 -2.55 -25.79 15.84
N ALA A 82 -1.53 -24.94 15.73
CA ALA A 82 -0.86 -24.37 16.90
C ALA A 82 -1.81 -23.54 17.77
N LEU A 83 -2.71 -22.76 17.16
CA LEU A 83 -3.76 -22.04 17.88
C LEU A 83 -4.63 -23.01 18.70
N ASN A 84 -5.08 -24.11 18.10
CA ASN A 84 -5.92 -25.09 18.77
C ASN A 84 -5.21 -25.87 19.89
N ASP A 85 -3.97 -26.27 19.64
CA ASP A 85 -3.26 -27.20 20.54
C ASP A 85 -2.49 -26.48 21.65
N LEU A 86 -2.10 -25.21 21.44
CA LEU A 86 -1.25 -24.46 22.37
C LEU A 86 -1.94 -23.25 23.00
N ILE A 87 -2.79 -22.53 22.25
CA ILE A 87 -3.32 -21.24 22.71
C ILE A 87 -4.73 -21.40 23.29
N ILE A 88 -5.62 -22.15 22.63
CA ILE A 88 -7.00 -22.35 23.12
C ILE A 88 -7.05 -23.01 24.50
N PRO A 89 -6.25 -24.05 24.82
CA PRO A 89 -6.27 -24.68 26.14
C PRO A 89 -5.90 -23.73 27.28
N ASP A 90 -5.02 -22.75 27.03
CA ASP A 90 -4.58 -21.77 28.03
C ASP A 90 -5.61 -20.64 28.25
N LEU A 91 -6.61 -20.51 27.36
CA LEU A 91 -7.65 -19.48 27.43
C LEU A 91 -8.95 -19.95 28.10
N LEU A 92 -9.09 -21.25 28.36
CA LEU A 92 -10.28 -21.90 28.95
C LEU A 92 -10.04 -22.25 30.43
#